data_AF-A0A7J2IDB4-F1
#
_entry.id   AF-A0A7J2IDB4-F1
#
_cell.length_a   1.000
_cell.length_b   1.000
_cell.length_c   1.000
_cell.angle_alpha   90.00
_cell.angle_beta   90.00
_cell.angle_gamma   90.00
#
_symmetry.space_group_name_H-M   'P 1'
#
loop_
_entity.id
_entity.type
_entity.pdbx_description
1 polymer ?
#
loop_
_entity_poly.entity_id
_entity_poly.type
_entity_poly.pdbx_seq_one_letter_code
_entity_poly.pdbx_strand_id
1 'polypeptide(L)'
;MIIDERTDKIKEACDILNPKPKIVEFRTFRRENAPSVHAYLFEPLYGLKSTVETPRSVELKDQELHKKIKADLQSKNKSCQYLKILIKCILKNDNRPTKREEIKKALVNRGYSKDEGQGGRHLSNVSQLITTHRPYWKEIIRYDSIGNTKENYQINTRY
;
A
#
# COMPACT_ATOMS: atom_id res chain seq x y z
N MET A 1 3.04 -8.72 22.49
CA MET A 1 3.40 -8.58 23.91
C MET A 1 2.79 -7.29 24.39
N ILE A 2 1.80 -7.38 25.28
CA ILE A 2 1.24 -6.21 25.96
C ILE A 2 2.02 -6.09 27.26
N ILE A 3 2.54 -4.91 27.55
CA ILE A 3 3.31 -4.63 28.75
C ILE A 3 2.43 -3.74 29.61
N ASP A 4 1.96 -4.27 30.72
CA ASP A 4 1.06 -3.56 31.63
C ASP A 4 1.81 -2.54 32.50
N GLU A 5 3.07 -2.84 32.84
CA GLU A 5 3.89 -1.99 33.72
C GLU A 5 5.29 -1.77 33.16
N ARG A 6 5.76 -0.52 33.24
CA ARG A 6 7.10 -0.13 32.77
C ARG A 6 8.13 -0.23 33.89
N THR A 7 8.78 -1.39 34.01
CA THR A 7 9.90 -1.60 34.93
C THR A 7 11.26 -1.32 34.27
N ASP A 8 12.31 -1.09 35.05
CA ASP A 8 13.65 -0.76 34.54
C ASP A 8 14.25 -1.85 33.65
N LYS A 9 13.99 -3.12 33.97
CA LYS A 9 14.40 -4.28 33.14
C LYS A 9 13.73 -4.28 31.77
N ILE A 10 12.46 -3.88 31.72
CA ILE A 10 11.71 -3.78 30.47
C ILE A 10 12.23 -2.62 29.62
N LYS A 11 12.58 -1.50 30.25
CA LYS A 11 13.19 -0.35 29.59
C LYS A 11 14.53 -0.74 28.93
N GLU A 12 15.41 -1.40 29.67
CA GLU A 12 16.69 -1.90 29.16
C GLU A 12 16.52 -2.89 27.99
N ALA A 13 15.57 -3.83 28.11
CA ALA A 13 15.26 -4.76 27.02
C ALA A 13 14.68 -4.07 25.77
N CYS A 14 13.85 -3.03 25.95
CA CYS A 14 13.31 -2.26 24.84
C CYS A 14 14.38 -1.40 24.15
N ASP A 15 15.34 -0.86 24.90
CA ASP A 15 16.43 -0.05 24.34
C ASP A 15 17.35 -0.91 23.46
N ILE A 16 17.60 -2.17 23.84
CA ILE A 16 18.38 -3.14 23.03
C ILE A 16 17.66 -3.52 21.74
N LEU A 17 16.35 -3.73 21.79
CA LEU A 17 15.56 -4.23 20.66
C LEU A 17 15.17 -3.13 19.65
N ASN A 18 15.40 -1.85 19.97
CA ASN A 18 14.95 -0.68 19.23
C ASN A 18 13.51 -0.76 18.65
N PRO A 19 12.49 -1.31 19.36
CA PRO A 19 11.13 -1.19 18.89
C PRO A 19 10.65 0.25 19.11
N LYS A 20 9.78 0.75 18.25
CA LYS A 20 8.99 1.96 18.52
C LYS A 20 7.65 1.53 19.10
N PRO A 21 7.54 1.25 20.41
CA PRO A 21 6.30 0.74 20.99
C PRO A 21 5.18 1.76 20.79
N LYS A 22 4.01 1.26 20.37
CA LYS A 22 2.79 2.07 20.31
C LYS A 22 2.15 2.04 21.69
N ILE A 23 2.05 3.20 22.33
CA ILE A 23 1.35 3.35 23.60
C ILE A 23 -0.14 3.52 23.30
N VAL A 24 -0.98 2.70 23.92
CA VAL A 24 -2.44 2.75 23.83
C VAL A 24 -3.02 2.96 25.23
N GLU A 25 -4.09 3.73 25.35
CA GLU A 25 -4.82 3.86 26.62
C GLU A 25 -5.75 2.65 26.78
N PHE A 26 -5.79 2.08 27.97
CA PHE A 26 -6.62 0.91 28.28
C PHE A 26 -7.79 1.32 29.16
N ARG A 27 -9.02 1.19 28.64
CA ARG A 27 -10.25 1.40 29.42
C ARG A 27 -11.07 0.12 29.45
N THR A 28 -11.42 -0.33 30.64
CA THR A 28 -12.28 -1.50 30.86
C THR A 28 -13.70 -1.04 31.15
N PHE A 29 -14.65 -1.52 30.35
CA PHE A 29 -16.07 -1.26 30.57
C PHE A 29 -16.75 -2.54 31.03
N ARG A 30 -17.57 -2.42 32.09
CA ARG A 30 -18.39 -3.51 32.61
C ARG A 30 -19.84 -3.28 32.19
N ARG A 31 -20.48 -4.31 31.65
CA ARG A 31 -21.89 -4.22 31.24
C ARG A 31 -22.79 -4.28 32.47
N GLU A 32 -23.71 -3.32 32.60
CA GLU A 32 -24.59 -3.16 33.77
C GLU A 32 -25.38 -4.43 34.12
N ASN A 33 -25.84 -5.19 33.12
CA ASN A 33 -26.68 -6.39 33.32
C ASN A 33 -25.94 -7.73 33.08
N ALA A 34 -24.62 -7.72 32.94
CA ALA A 34 -23.83 -8.94 32.74
C ALA A 34 -22.42 -8.77 33.35
N PRO A 35 -22.29 -8.92 34.68
CA PRO A 35 -21.06 -8.60 35.41
C PRO A 35 -19.82 -9.44 35.04
N SER A 36 -20.01 -10.53 34.30
CA SER A 36 -18.95 -11.40 33.77
C SER A 36 -18.43 -10.97 32.40
N VAL A 37 -19.14 -10.09 31.69
CA VAL A 37 -18.77 -9.64 30.34
C VAL A 37 -18.01 -8.32 30.43
N HIS A 38 -16.76 -8.35 29.96
CA HIS A 38 -15.88 -7.19 29.90
C HIS A 38 -15.69 -6.78 28.44
N ALA A 39 -15.78 -5.48 28.17
CA ALA A 39 -15.41 -4.91 26.88
C ALA A 39 -14.13 -4.08 27.03
N TYR A 40 -13.20 -4.28 26.10
CA TYR A 40 -11.93 -3.58 26.06
C TYR A 40 -11.94 -2.61 24.88
N LEU A 41 -11.82 -1.31 25.16
CA LEU A 41 -11.66 -0.27 24.15
C LEU A 41 -10.21 0.20 24.13
N PHE A 42 -9.61 0.23 22.94
CA PHE A 42 -8.24 0.70 22.75
C PHE A 42 -8.26 1.97 21.92
N GLU A 43 -7.88 3.09 22.52
CA GLU A 43 -7.73 4.37 21.81
C GLU A 43 -6.24 4.74 21.75
N PRO A 44 -5.70 5.10 20.57
CA PRO A 44 -4.32 5.58 20.48
C PRO A 44 -4.21 6.98 21.11
N LEU A 45 -3.24 7.16 22.01
CA LEU A 45 -2.98 8.45 22.69
C LEU A 45 -2.38 9.54 21.80
N TYR A 46 -2.11 9.22 20.52
CA TYR A 46 -1.65 10.18 19.54
C TYR A 46 -2.71 10.31 18.46
N GLY A 47 -2.92 11.54 17.98
CA GLY A 47 -3.78 11.79 16.84
C GLY A 47 -3.36 10.87 15.70
N LEU A 48 -4.30 10.04 15.23
CA LEU A 48 -4.17 9.41 13.92
C LEU A 48 -3.81 10.55 12.97
N LYS A 49 -2.57 10.60 12.48
CA LYS A 49 -2.27 11.44 11.31
C LYS A 49 -3.30 10.97 10.30
N SER A 50 -4.27 11.83 10.00
CA SER A 50 -5.25 11.55 8.97
C SER A 50 -4.47 10.99 7.81
N THR A 51 -4.91 9.84 7.33
CA THR A 51 -4.43 9.26 6.08
C THR A 51 -4.21 10.42 5.14
N VAL A 52 -2.93 10.68 4.81
CA VAL A 52 -2.51 11.78 3.92
C VAL A 52 -3.55 11.82 2.83
N GLU A 53 -4.33 12.90 2.79
CA GLU A 53 -5.34 13.08 1.78
C GLU A 53 -4.66 12.77 0.46
N THR A 54 -5.15 11.72 -0.19
CA THR A 54 -4.65 11.30 -1.49
C THR A 54 -4.58 12.57 -2.33
N PRO A 55 -3.39 13.00 -2.83
CA PRO A 55 -3.31 14.24 -3.55
C PRO A 55 -4.37 14.21 -4.64
N ARG A 56 -5.29 15.20 -4.55
CA ARG A 56 -6.34 15.49 -5.53
C ARG A 56 -5.73 15.29 -6.90
N SER A 57 -6.39 14.52 -7.77
CA SER A 57 -5.95 14.25 -9.15
C SER A 57 -5.30 15.51 -9.71
N VAL A 58 -4.00 15.43 -10.00
CA VAL A 58 -3.27 16.58 -10.50
C VAL A 58 -3.81 16.82 -11.89
N GLU A 59 -4.69 17.81 -12.07
CA GLU A 59 -5.20 18.21 -13.38
C GLU A 59 -4.04 18.75 -14.22
N LEU A 60 -3.28 17.83 -14.81
CA LEU A 60 -2.23 18.14 -15.76
C LEU A 60 -2.87 18.42 -17.10
N LYS A 61 -2.35 19.41 -17.82
CA LYS A 61 -2.67 19.56 -19.24
C LYS A 61 -2.23 18.30 -19.98
N ASP A 62 -3.04 17.83 -20.92
CA ASP A 62 -2.86 16.55 -21.62
C ASP A 62 -1.45 16.39 -22.24
N GLN A 63 -0.87 17.47 -22.78
CA GLN A 63 0.49 17.48 -23.31
C GLN A 63 1.57 17.25 -22.24
N GLU A 64 1.41 17.83 -21.05
CA GLU A 64 2.36 17.68 -19.95
C GLU A 64 2.28 16.26 -19.37
N LEU A 65 1.06 15.73 -19.26
CA LEU A 65 0.81 14.36 -18.84
C LEU A 65 1.51 13.36 -19.77
N HIS A 66 1.31 13.46 -21.09
CA HIS A 66 1.99 12.62 -22.08
C HIS A 66 3.51 12.68 -21.95
N LYS A 67 4.07 13.87 -21.74
CA LYS A 67 5.52 14.05 -21.55
C LYS A 67 6.03 13.30 -20.31
N LYS A 68 5.31 13.39 -19.19
CA LYS A 68 5.68 12.69 -17.94
C LYS A 68 5.56 11.17 -18.07
N ILE A 69 4.47 10.68 -18.66
CA ILE A 69 4.25 9.25 -18.94
C ILE A 69 5.41 8.71 -19.79
N LYS A 70 5.73 9.40 -20.89
CA LYS A 70 6.81 8.99 -21.80
C LYS A 70 8.16 8.93 -21.08
N ALA A 71 8.46 9.93 -20.24
CA ALA A 71 9.68 9.94 -19.44
C ALA A 71 9.75 8.77 -18.46
N ASP A 72 8.68 8.46 -17.74
CA ASP A 72 8.63 7.32 -16.81
C ASP A 72 8.74 5.97 -17.55
N LEU A 73 8.10 5.82 -18.71
CA LEU A 73 8.21 4.64 -19.55
C LEU A 73 9.61 4.45 -20.16
N GLN A 74 10.39 5.52 -20.30
CA GLN A 74 11.79 5.45 -20.74
C GLN A 74 12.78 5.30 -19.57
N SER A 75 12.36 5.66 -18.34
CA SER A 75 13.19 5.61 -17.15
C SER A 75 13.75 4.20 -16.86
N LYS A 76 15.03 4.13 -16.49
CA LYS A 76 15.69 2.90 -16.05
C LYS A 76 15.51 2.62 -14.55
N ASN A 77 14.81 3.50 -13.82
CA ASN A 77 14.53 3.32 -12.39
C ASN A 77 13.76 2.00 -12.15
N LYS A 78 14.16 1.23 -11.13
CA LYS A 78 13.54 -0.06 -10.78
C LYS A 78 12.01 0.04 -10.63
N SER A 79 11.50 1.07 -9.93
CA SER A 79 10.06 1.25 -9.74
C SER A 79 9.32 1.50 -11.06
N CYS A 80 9.93 2.27 -11.97
CA CYS A 80 9.41 2.47 -13.33
C CYS A 80 9.47 1.18 -14.17
N GLN A 81 10.46 0.30 -13.96
CA GLN A 81 10.51 -1.00 -14.62
C GLN A 81 9.36 -1.91 -14.18
N TYR A 82 9.06 -1.96 -12.86
CA TYR A 82 7.92 -2.72 -12.36
C TYR A 82 6.58 -2.17 -12.86
N LEU A 83 6.47 -0.84 -12.98
CA LEU A 83 5.31 -0.20 -13.60
C LEU A 83 5.13 -0.64 -15.06
N LYS A 84 6.21 -0.67 -15.86
CA LYS A 84 6.15 -1.17 -17.25
C LYS A 84 5.72 -2.62 -17.32
N ILE A 85 6.16 -3.46 -16.39
CA ILE A 85 5.77 -4.87 -16.36
C ILE A 85 4.28 -5.00 -16.02
N LEU A 86 3.78 -4.24 -15.05
CA LEU A 86 2.35 -4.17 -14.73
C LEU A 86 1.54 -3.81 -15.99
N ILE A 87 1.92 -2.72 -16.67
CA ILE A 87 1.27 -2.25 -17.90
C ILE A 87 1.27 -3.37 -18.96
N LYS A 88 2.42 -4.00 -19.21
CA LYS A 88 2.53 -5.12 -20.16
C LYS A 88 1.69 -6.33 -19.78
N CYS A 89 1.45 -6.58 -18.49
CA CYS A 89 0.58 -7.68 -18.06
C CYS A 89 -0.89 -7.36 -18.34
N ILE A 90 -1.32 -6.14 -18.04
CA ILE A 90 -2.69 -5.68 -18.29
C ILE A 90 -2.98 -5.68 -19.80
N LEU A 91 -2.10 -5.09 -20.62
CA LEU A 91 -2.29 -5.02 -22.07
C LEU A 91 -2.29 -6.40 -22.75
N LYS A 92 -1.52 -7.37 -22.25
CA LYS A 92 -1.51 -8.74 -22.79
C LYS A 92 -2.78 -9.53 -22.47
N ASN A 93 -3.55 -9.09 -21.48
CA ASN A 93 -4.84 -9.68 -21.13
C ASN A 93 -6.00 -8.90 -21.76
N ASP A 94 -5.80 -8.34 -22.96
CA ASP A 94 -6.78 -7.51 -23.69
C ASP A 94 -7.34 -6.35 -22.84
N ASN A 95 -6.51 -5.82 -21.95
CA ASN A 95 -6.90 -4.79 -20.99
C ASN A 95 -8.11 -5.15 -20.12
N ARG A 96 -8.35 -6.46 -19.88
CA ARG A 96 -9.33 -6.89 -18.87
C ARG A 96 -8.82 -6.56 -17.46
N PRO A 97 -9.73 -6.36 -16.49
CA PRO A 97 -9.34 -6.22 -15.10
C PRO A 97 -8.46 -7.39 -14.66
N THR A 98 -7.20 -7.09 -14.33
CA THR A 98 -6.19 -8.09 -14.02
C THR A 98 -5.96 -8.13 -12.51
N LYS A 99 -6.16 -9.30 -11.89
CA LYS A 99 -6.00 -9.49 -10.44
C LYS A 99 -4.54 -9.43 -10.02
N ARG A 100 -4.29 -9.06 -8.77
CA ARG A 100 -2.96 -8.99 -8.18
C ARG A 100 -2.20 -10.31 -8.28
N GLU A 101 -2.88 -11.42 -8.03
CA GLU A 101 -2.28 -12.77 -8.10
C GLU A 101 -1.83 -13.14 -9.52
N GLU A 102 -2.60 -12.75 -10.54
CA GLU A 102 -2.22 -12.97 -11.94
C GLU A 102 -0.95 -12.19 -12.29
N ILE A 103 -0.83 -10.96 -11.79
CA ILE A 103 0.36 -10.13 -12.01
C ILE A 103 1.57 -10.71 -11.28
N LYS A 104 1.42 -11.21 -10.04
CA LYS A 104 2.49 -11.89 -9.32
C LYS A 104 2.99 -13.12 -10.07
N LYS A 105 2.08 -13.98 -10.54
CA LYS A 105 2.42 -15.15 -11.35
C LYS A 105 3.13 -14.74 -12.64
N ALA A 106 2.66 -13.71 -13.32
CA ALA A 106 3.30 -13.18 -14.52
C ALA A 106 4.71 -12.60 -14.25
N LEU A 107 4.95 -12.01 -13.08
CA LEU A 107 6.27 -11.52 -12.66
C LEU A 107 7.26 -12.67 -12.46
N VAL A 108 6.83 -13.74 -11.80
CA VAL A 108 7.66 -14.95 -11.58
C VAL A 108 7.94 -15.66 -12.90
N ASN A 109 6.90 -15.95 -13.69
CA ASN A 109 7.03 -16.66 -14.96
C ASN A 109 7.93 -15.95 -15.98
N ARG A 110 8.11 -14.63 -15.86
CA ARG A 110 8.96 -13.83 -16.74
C ARG A 110 10.34 -13.55 -16.14
N GLY A 111 10.68 -14.14 -15.00
CA GLY A 111 11.97 -13.98 -14.34
C GLY A 111 12.19 -12.60 -13.70
N TYR A 112 11.15 -11.80 -13.52
CA TYR A 112 11.24 -10.50 -12.83
C TYR A 112 11.15 -10.63 -11.31
N SER A 113 10.73 -11.79 -10.81
CA SER A 113 10.65 -12.11 -9.39
C SER A 113 11.07 -13.56 -9.18
N LYS A 114 11.76 -13.82 -8.08
CA LYS A 114 12.15 -15.15 -7.62
C LYS A 114 10.94 -15.96 -7.17
N ASP A 115 9.99 -15.30 -6.53
CA ASP A 115 8.77 -15.88 -5.98
C ASP A 115 7.62 -14.86 -5.95
N GLU A 116 6.41 -15.33 -5.66
CA GLU A 116 5.21 -14.49 -5.60
C GLU A 116 5.26 -13.46 -4.46
N GLY A 117 6.00 -13.73 -3.38
CA GLY A 117 6.20 -12.80 -2.28
C GLY A 117 7.03 -11.59 -2.71
N GLN A 118 8.13 -11.81 -3.44
CA GLN A 118 8.90 -10.75 -4.07
C GLN A 118 8.05 -9.99 -5.11
N GLY A 119 7.26 -10.69 -5.91
CA GLY A 119 6.30 -10.07 -6.83
C GLY A 119 5.29 -9.18 -6.11
N GLY A 120 4.79 -9.61 -4.95
CA GLY A 120 3.93 -8.81 -4.08
C GLY A 120 4.60 -7.53 -3.60
N ARG A 121 5.87 -7.59 -3.17
CA ARG A 121 6.64 -6.40 -2.77
C ARG A 121 6.79 -5.41 -3.92
N HIS A 122 7.07 -5.90 -5.14
CA HIS A 122 7.15 -5.04 -6.32
C HIS A 122 5.83 -4.35 -6.62
N LEU A 123 4.71 -5.06 -6.53
CA LEU A 123 3.40 -4.45 -6.72
C LEU A 123 3.05 -3.43 -5.63
N SER A 124 3.48 -3.66 -4.39
CA SER A 124 3.32 -2.66 -3.32
C SER A 124 4.13 -1.39 -3.60
N ASN A 125 5.35 -1.51 -4.13
CA ASN A 125 6.16 -0.37 -4.54
C ASN A 125 5.53 0.39 -5.72
N VAL A 126 5.00 -0.31 -6.72
CA VAL A 126 4.28 0.31 -7.84
C VAL A 126 3.01 1.00 -7.35
N SER A 127 2.28 0.37 -6.44
CA SER A 127 1.12 0.96 -5.78
C SER A 127 1.48 2.27 -5.09
N GLN A 128 2.55 2.32 -4.30
CA GLN A 128 3.03 3.53 -3.64
C GLN A 128 3.53 4.59 -4.65
N LEU A 129 4.18 4.16 -5.73
CA LEU A 129 4.59 5.04 -6.82
C LEU A 129 3.38 5.76 -7.41
N ILE A 130 2.33 5.02 -7.76
CA ILE A 130 1.10 5.57 -8.35
C ILE A 130 0.30 6.38 -7.33
N THR A 131 0.27 6.01 -6.05
CA THR A 131 -0.54 6.76 -5.07
C THR A 131 0.09 8.03 -4.56
N THR A 132 1.40 8.01 -4.34
CA THR A 132 2.11 9.02 -3.55
C THR A 132 3.11 9.80 -4.38
N HIS A 133 4.00 9.12 -5.11
CA HIS A 133 5.13 9.78 -5.77
C HIS A 133 4.80 10.32 -7.17
N ARG A 134 3.88 9.66 -7.88
CA ARG A 134 3.48 9.93 -9.25
C ARG A 134 1.94 9.80 -9.41
N PRO A 135 1.17 10.64 -8.71
CA PRO A 135 -0.31 10.51 -8.64
C PRO A 135 -1.02 10.63 -10.00
N TYR A 136 -0.40 11.27 -10.99
CA TYR A 136 -0.92 11.38 -12.35
C TYR A 136 -1.11 10.02 -13.05
N TRP A 137 -0.41 8.97 -12.61
CA TRP A 137 -0.64 7.63 -13.16
C TRP A 137 -2.04 7.07 -12.84
N LYS A 138 -2.78 7.66 -11.90
CA LYS A 138 -4.18 7.27 -11.61
C LYS A 138 -5.14 7.62 -12.74
N GLU A 139 -4.78 8.56 -13.62
CA GLU A 139 -5.59 8.88 -14.80
C GLU A 139 -5.53 7.76 -15.85
N ILE A 140 -4.44 6.99 -15.82
CA ILE A 140 -4.13 5.94 -16.79
C ILE A 140 -4.42 4.56 -16.19
N ILE A 141 -4.04 4.30 -14.94
CA ILE A 141 -4.17 3.00 -14.30
C ILE A 141 -5.31 3.06 -13.28
N ARG A 142 -6.38 2.33 -13.60
CA ARG A 142 -7.52 2.09 -12.70
C ARG A 142 -7.30 0.80 -11.91
N TYR A 143 -7.86 0.75 -10.72
CA TYR A 143 -7.82 -0.40 -9.83
C TYR A 143 -8.94 -0.29 -8.80
N ASP A 144 -9.36 -1.42 -8.29
CA ASP A 144 -10.28 -1.50 -7.15
C ASP A 144 -9.47 -1.50 -5.84
N SER A 145 -9.96 -0.81 -4.82
CA SER A 145 -9.34 -0.81 -3.49
C SER A 145 -10.14 -1.73 -2.56
N ILE A 146 -9.56 -2.88 -2.24
CA ILE A 146 -10.13 -3.84 -1.27
C ILE A 146 -9.30 -3.72 0.01
N GLY A 147 -9.78 -2.89 0.95
CA GLY A 147 -9.02 -2.48 2.13
C GLY A 147 -7.75 -1.73 1.74
N ASN A 148 -6.59 -2.23 2.19
CA ASN A 148 -5.28 -1.64 1.85
C ASN A 148 -4.68 -2.21 0.55
N THR A 149 -5.33 -3.20 -0.06
CA THR A 149 -4.83 -3.89 -1.25
C THR A 149 -5.52 -3.36 -2.49
N LYS A 150 -4.75 -3.21 -3.58
CA LYS A 150 -5.26 -2.86 -4.89
C LYS A 150 -5.42 -4.11 -5.74
N GLU A 151 -6.57 -4.24 -6.37
CA GLU A 151 -6.97 -5.37 -7.22
C GLU A 151 -7.51 -4.87 -8.56
N ASN A 152 -7.77 -5.81 -9.49
CA ASN A 152 -8.47 -5.55 -10.74
C ASN A 152 -7.87 -4.39 -11.55
N TYR A 153 -6.56 -4.43 -11.77
CA TYR A 153 -5.84 -3.38 -12.48
C TYR A 153 -6.26 -3.32 -13.95
N GLN A 154 -6.48 -2.12 -14.46
CA GLN A 154 -6.86 -1.85 -15.84
C GLN A 154 -6.23 -0.54 -16.35
N ILE A 155 -5.97 -0.44 -17.65
CA ILE A 155 -5.51 0.79 -18.29
C ILE A 155 -6.69 1.53 -18.93
N ASN A 156 -6.73 2.84 -18.75
CA ASN A 156 -7.63 3.74 -19.43
C ASN A 156 -7.13 3.94 -20.87
N THR A 157 -7.91 3.45 -21.84
CA THR A 157 -7.54 3.42 -23.27
C THR A 157 -7.52 4.78 -23.95
N ARG A 158 -7.82 5.86 -23.21
CA ARG A 158 -7.72 7.23 -23.71
C ARG A 158 -6.28 7.69 -23.97
N TYR A 159 -5.29 7.02 -23.36
CA TYR A 159 -3.85 7.34 -23.40
C TYR A 159 -3.05 6.18 -23.99
#